data_AF-A0A3M1W214-F1
#
_entry.id   AF-A0A3M1W214-F1
#
_cell.length_a   1.000
_cell.length_b   1.000
_cell.length_c   1.000
_cell.angle_alpha   90.00
_cell.angle_beta   90.00
_cell.angle_gamma   90.00
#
_symmetry.space_group_name_H-M   'P 1'
#
loop_
_entity.id
_entity.type
_entity.pdbx_description
1 polymer ?
#
loop_
_entity_poly.entity_id
_entity_poly.type
_entity_poly.pdbx_seq_one_letter_code
_entity_poly.pdbx_strand_id
1 'polypeptide(L)'
;MRLRRARRTLDDVTGLSALLRRPWPPPLAITVLLAGIGGASLLRSFHDGTPRLLPGPAGSLLGWTVFAMAAGAAAAWVTGADRLEPPERRGARLTLGKLLPFLLLLFLEKWITEELLDGAYGWIGRRFHDPRAADAAYRLWTGLALAGVGLAGALLLRPIRPRLARLLEPIRLGSALALLGGSLAALIALPAAVGALEGGLHWTRPAAAGALLWLVASSQLVRGIAEELYYRGLIQTALARLLAESGLGEGRPARTIAIGAVSVGFAVEHIDPSADLRGAVPSLLFVLVFGALLGVLLETSRNLYLVMLVHTVVNWAVAGILPAPADQAGGPLLPPVPFVLLLVTFVFGGVVASHRRRGFA
;
A
#
# COMPACT_ATOMS: atom_id res chain seq x y z
N MET A 1 -39.97 -11.07 4.59
CA MET A 1 -40.29 -12.29 3.81
C MET A 1 -39.81 -12.24 2.35
N ARG A 2 -39.98 -11.15 1.58
CA ARG A 2 -39.59 -11.07 0.15
C ARG A 2 -38.11 -11.33 -0.16
N LEU A 3 -37.18 -10.79 0.65
CA LEU A 3 -35.73 -11.04 0.51
C LEU A 3 -35.32 -12.50 0.73
N ARG A 4 -36.04 -13.25 1.59
CA ARG A 4 -35.77 -14.68 1.83
C ARG A 4 -36.23 -15.56 0.65
N ARG A 5 -37.30 -15.18 -0.05
CA ARG A 5 -37.77 -15.89 -1.24
C ARG A 5 -36.81 -15.70 -2.42
N ALA A 6 -36.40 -14.45 -2.70
CA ALA A 6 -35.43 -14.15 -3.76
C ALA A 6 -34.09 -14.87 -3.57
N ARG A 7 -33.63 -15.04 -2.31
CA ARG A 7 -32.40 -15.76 -1.98
C ARG A 7 -32.45 -17.25 -2.36
N ARG A 8 -33.58 -17.93 -2.09
CA ARG A 8 -33.77 -19.34 -2.47
C ARG A 8 -33.82 -19.53 -3.98
N THR A 9 -34.52 -18.65 -4.70
CA THR A 9 -34.66 -18.76 -6.16
C THR A 9 -33.33 -18.57 -6.89
N LEU A 10 -32.44 -17.70 -6.40
CA LEU A 10 -31.10 -17.50 -6.97
C LEU A 10 -30.17 -18.69 -6.70
N ASP A 11 -30.26 -19.30 -5.52
CA ASP A 11 -29.47 -20.48 -5.14
C ASP A 11 -29.87 -21.72 -5.98
N ASP A 12 -31.16 -21.91 -6.26
CA ASP A 12 -31.69 -23.09 -6.96
C ASP A 12 -31.51 -23.05 -8.50
N VAL A 13 -31.45 -21.86 -9.11
CA VAL A 13 -31.48 -21.70 -10.59
C VAL A 13 -30.10 -21.61 -11.23
N THR A 14 -29.08 -21.10 -10.52
CA THR A 14 -27.82 -20.69 -11.18
C THR A 14 -26.60 -21.57 -10.86
N GLY A 15 -26.66 -22.41 -9.81
CA GLY A 15 -25.48 -23.12 -9.30
C GLY A 15 -24.35 -22.21 -8.79
N LEU A 16 -24.52 -20.88 -8.87
CA LEU A 16 -23.50 -19.89 -8.56
C LEU A 16 -23.13 -19.92 -7.08
N SER A 17 -24.11 -20.14 -6.20
CA SER A 17 -23.89 -20.29 -4.75
C SER A 17 -23.00 -21.48 -4.43
N ALA A 18 -23.19 -22.60 -5.13
CA ALA A 18 -22.36 -23.79 -4.99
C ALA A 18 -20.92 -23.51 -5.47
N LEU A 19 -20.75 -22.82 -6.60
CA LEU A 19 -19.43 -22.42 -7.10
C LEU A 19 -18.69 -21.48 -6.13
N LEU A 20 -19.38 -20.45 -5.64
CA LEU A 20 -18.81 -19.43 -4.73
C LEU A 20 -18.42 -19.99 -3.36
N ARG A 21 -19.08 -21.06 -2.92
CA ARG A 21 -18.82 -21.75 -1.65
C ARG A 21 -17.95 -22.99 -1.81
N ARG A 22 -17.66 -23.42 -3.05
CA ARG A 22 -16.84 -24.60 -3.28
C ARG A 22 -15.44 -24.33 -2.74
N PRO A 23 -14.97 -25.15 -1.81
CA PRO A 23 -13.64 -24.99 -1.26
C PRO A 23 -12.57 -25.32 -2.30
N TRP A 24 -11.53 -24.51 -2.35
CA TRP A 24 -10.39 -24.74 -3.22
C TRP A 24 -9.28 -25.52 -2.49
N PRO A 25 -8.52 -26.36 -3.21
CA PRO A 25 -7.30 -26.94 -2.66
C PRO A 25 -6.32 -25.85 -2.21
N PRO A 26 -5.63 -26.01 -1.07
CA PRO A 26 -4.64 -25.05 -0.57
C PRO A 26 -3.64 -24.55 -1.62
N PRO A 27 -3.01 -25.42 -2.44
CA PRO A 27 -2.01 -24.96 -3.40
C PRO A 27 -2.63 -24.05 -4.46
N LEU A 28 -3.82 -24.39 -4.97
CA LEU A 28 -4.52 -23.61 -5.98
C LEU A 28 -4.91 -22.23 -5.43
N ALA A 29 -5.46 -22.18 -4.21
CA ALA A 29 -5.81 -20.94 -3.53
C ALA A 29 -4.61 -20.00 -3.36
N ILE A 30 -3.48 -20.52 -2.88
CA ILE A 30 -2.24 -19.76 -2.70
C ILE A 30 -1.72 -19.27 -4.07
N THR A 31 -1.67 -20.15 -5.07
CA THR A 31 -1.24 -19.78 -6.42
C THR A 31 -2.09 -18.65 -6.99
N VAL A 32 -3.42 -18.72 -6.87
CA VAL A 32 -4.31 -17.66 -7.39
C VAL A 32 -4.13 -16.35 -6.62
N LEU A 33 -3.91 -16.38 -5.30
CA LEU A 33 -3.63 -15.17 -4.52
C LEU A 33 -2.33 -14.49 -4.97
N LEU A 34 -1.25 -15.27 -5.09
CA LEU A 34 0.07 -14.76 -5.48
C LEU A 34 0.09 -14.31 -6.94
N ALA A 35 -0.52 -15.09 -7.84
CA ALA A 35 -0.69 -14.74 -9.24
C ALA A 35 -1.59 -13.52 -9.43
N GLY A 36 -2.61 -13.33 -8.59
CA GLY A 36 -3.46 -12.14 -8.61
C GLY A 36 -2.68 -10.87 -8.29
N ILE A 37 -1.78 -10.92 -7.29
CA ILE A 37 -0.92 -9.78 -6.93
C ILE A 37 0.13 -9.53 -8.01
N GLY A 38 0.84 -10.58 -8.44
CA GLY A 38 1.83 -10.47 -9.51
C GLY A 38 1.20 -9.96 -10.81
N GLY A 39 0.08 -10.55 -11.20
CA GLY A 39 -0.70 -10.16 -12.37
C GLY A 39 -1.19 -8.72 -12.31
N ALA A 40 -1.79 -8.29 -11.19
CA ALA A 40 -2.21 -6.90 -11.02
C ALA A 40 -1.01 -5.93 -11.08
N SER A 41 0.12 -6.29 -10.49
CA SER A 41 1.34 -5.46 -10.50
C SER A 41 1.93 -5.33 -11.92
N LEU A 42 1.87 -6.40 -12.71
CA LEU A 42 2.34 -6.43 -14.09
C LEU A 42 1.36 -5.79 -15.07
N LEU A 43 0.05 -5.85 -14.81
CA LEU A 43 -1.00 -5.35 -15.70
C LEU A 43 -0.76 -3.91 -16.14
N ARG A 44 -0.28 -3.07 -15.22
CA ARG A 44 0.09 -1.68 -15.49
C ARG A 44 1.12 -1.54 -16.62
N SER A 45 2.08 -2.46 -16.70
CA SER A 45 3.13 -2.45 -17.72
C SER A 45 2.66 -2.98 -19.08
N PHE A 46 1.53 -3.69 -19.14
CA PHE A 46 1.00 -4.31 -20.36
C PHE A 46 -0.23 -3.60 -20.92
N HIS A 47 -0.99 -2.85 -20.11
CA HIS A 47 -2.25 -2.24 -20.55
C HIS A 47 -2.05 -1.21 -21.67
N ASP A 48 -0.95 -0.46 -21.66
CA ASP A 48 -0.61 0.53 -22.70
C ASP A 48 -0.54 -0.08 -24.11
N GLY A 49 -0.33 -1.40 -24.23
CA GLY A 49 -0.25 -2.12 -25.50
C GLY A 49 -1.53 -2.86 -25.92
N THR A 50 -2.63 -2.80 -25.14
CA THR A 50 -3.80 -3.65 -25.39
C THR A 50 -4.83 -2.96 -26.30
N PRO A 51 -5.25 -3.55 -27.43
CA PRO A 51 -6.24 -2.96 -28.32
C PRO A 51 -7.58 -2.73 -27.61
N ARG A 52 -8.16 -1.54 -27.75
CA ARG A 52 -9.49 -1.22 -27.21
C ARG A 52 -10.58 -1.57 -28.22
N LEU A 53 -11.61 -2.29 -27.76
CA LEU A 53 -12.76 -2.63 -28.60
C LEU A 53 -13.75 -1.46 -28.77
N LEU A 54 -13.80 -0.56 -27.79
CA LEU A 54 -14.61 0.66 -27.77
C LEU A 54 -13.82 1.80 -27.09
N PRO A 55 -14.13 3.08 -27.37
CA PRO A 55 -13.53 4.18 -26.65
C PRO A 55 -13.98 4.21 -25.18
N GLY A 56 -13.05 4.56 -24.29
CA GLY A 56 -13.29 4.70 -22.87
C GLY A 56 -13.42 3.38 -22.10
N PRO A 57 -13.85 3.43 -20.82
CA PRO A 57 -13.78 2.31 -19.89
C PRO A 57 -14.56 1.05 -20.31
N ALA A 58 -15.61 1.20 -21.12
CA ALA A 58 -16.45 0.11 -21.58
C ALA A 58 -15.79 -0.77 -22.67
N GLY A 59 -14.72 -0.29 -23.30
CA GLY A 59 -13.96 -1.04 -24.30
C GLY A 59 -12.76 -1.80 -23.74
N SER A 60 -12.46 -1.64 -22.45
CA SER A 60 -11.31 -2.28 -21.79
C SER A 60 -11.67 -3.68 -21.30
N LEU A 61 -10.88 -4.69 -21.69
CA LEU A 61 -10.98 -6.05 -21.16
C LEU A 61 -10.80 -6.07 -19.63
N LEU A 62 -9.95 -5.18 -19.10
CA LEU A 62 -9.78 -4.99 -17.67
C LEU A 62 -11.07 -4.45 -17.03
N GLY A 63 -11.74 -3.50 -17.67
CA GLY A 63 -13.05 -2.99 -17.24
C GLY A 63 -14.12 -4.10 -17.14
N TRP A 64 -14.22 -4.96 -18.16
CA TRP A 64 -15.12 -6.12 -18.13
C TRP A 64 -14.75 -7.13 -17.05
N THR A 65 -13.45 -7.34 -16.82
CA THR A 65 -12.92 -8.21 -15.77
C THR A 65 -13.28 -7.69 -14.38
N VAL A 66 -13.12 -6.38 -14.14
CA VAL A 66 -13.56 -5.68 -12.92
C VAL A 66 -15.07 -5.79 -12.75
N PHE A 67 -15.86 -5.59 -13.81
CA PHE A 67 -17.32 -5.73 -13.76
C PHE A 67 -17.75 -7.15 -13.38
N ALA A 68 -17.18 -8.17 -14.01
CA ALA A 68 -17.46 -9.57 -13.71
C ALA A 68 -17.09 -9.91 -12.24
N MET A 69 -15.93 -9.43 -11.77
CA MET A 69 -15.53 -9.59 -10.37
C MET A 69 -16.45 -8.83 -9.41
N ALA A 70 -16.93 -7.64 -9.77
CA ALA A 70 -17.89 -6.87 -8.98
C ALA A 70 -19.23 -7.59 -8.87
N ALA A 71 -19.74 -8.14 -9.97
CA ALA A 71 -20.95 -8.97 -9.97
C ALA A 71 -20.78 -10.22 -9.10
N GLY A 72 -19.65 -10.91 -9.23
CA GLY A 72 -19.32 -12.06 -8.40
C GLY A 72 -19.17 -11.72 -6.90
N ALA A 73 -18.50 -10.62 -6.58
CA ALA A 73 -18.34 -10.14 -5.21
C ALA A 73 -19.68 -9.71 -4.59
N ALA A 74 -20.56 -9.07 -5.38
CA ALA A 74 -21.92 -8.73 -4.96
C ALA A 74 -22.75 -10.00 -4.69
N ALA A 75 -22.67 -11.01 -5.56
CA ALA A 75 -23.31 -12.31 -5.34
C ALA A 75 -22.77 -13.01 -4.08
N ALA A 76 -21.45 -13.00 -3.88
CA ALA A 76 -20.81 -13.53 -2.68
C ALA A 76 -21.30 -12.82 -1.41
N TRP A 77 -21.43 -11.48 -1.48
CA TRP A 77 -21.91 -10.68 -0.36
C TRP A 77 -23.39 -10.94 -0.04
N VAL A 78 -24.27 -10.99 -1.04
CA VAL A 78 -25.71 -11.28 -0.87
C VAL A 78 -25.94 -12.68 -0.32
N THR A 79 -25.15 -13.66 -0.74
CA THR A 79 -25.23 -15.04 -0.24
C THR A 79 -24.50 -15.20 1.11
N GLY A 80 -23.57 -14.30 1.45
CA GLY A 80 -22.69 -14.42 2.61
C GLY A 80 -21.57 -15.44 2.41
N ALA A 81 -21.20 -15.74 1.17
CA ALA A 81 -20.06 -16.57 0.80
C ALA A 81 -18.71 -15.82 0.96
N ASP A 82 -18.75 -14.50 1.15
CA ASP A 82 -17.59 -13.63 1.45
C ASP A 82 -17.17 -13.66 2.92
N ARG A 83 -17.98 -14.25 3.81
CA ARG A 83 -17.71 -14.29 5.24
C ARG A 83 -16.49 -15.16 5.52
N LEU A 84 -15.46 -14.54 6.09
CA LEU A 84 -14.31 -15.22 6.65
C LEU A 84 -14.69 -15.86 7.99
N GLU A 85 -14.25 -17.09 8.18
CA GLU A 85 -14.56 -17.83 9.41
C GLU A 85 -13.71 -17.32 10.57
N PRO A 86 -14.12 -17.58 11.83
CA PRO A 86 -13.27 -17.30 12.97
C PRO A 86 -11.95 -18.09 12.88
N PRO A 87 -10.85 -17.49 13.34
CA PRO A 87 -9.50 -18.08 13.37
C PRO A 87 -9.44 -19.50 13.97
N GLU A 88 -10.31 -19.75 14.93
CA GLU A 88 -10.34 -20.96 15.76
C GLU A 88 -10.86 -22.21 15.03
N ARG A 89 -11.51 -22.04 13.88
CA ARG A 89 -12.00 -23.15 13.06
C ARG A 89 -10.91 -23.66 12.12
N ARG A 90 -10.06 -24.55 12.65
CA ARG A 90 -9.09 -25.32 11.85
C ARG A 90 -9.80 -26.00 10.68
N GLY A 91 -9.33 -25.72 9.45
CA GLY A 91 -9.85 -26.33 8.23
C GLY A 91 -10.85 -25.49 7.44
N ALA A 92 -11.06 -24.20 7.78
CA ALA A 92 -11.81 -23.29 6.94
C ALA A 92 -11.16 -23.23 5.55
N ARG A 93 -11.86 -23.73 4.54
CA ARG A 93 -11.34 -23.83 3.17
C ARG A 93 -11.61 -22.50 2.46
N LEU A 94 -10.59 -21.92 1.83
CA LEU A 94 -10.75 -20.75 1.00
C LEU A 94 -11.71 -21.04 -0.16
N THR A 95 -12.61 -20.12 -0.46
CA THR A 95 -13.59 -20.24 -1.54
C THR A 95 -13.48 -19.07 -2.49
N LEU A 96 -13.99 -19.23 -3.71
CA LEU A 96 -14.03 -18.14 -4.69
C LEU A 96 -14.74 -16.89 -4.14
N GLY A 97 -15.84 -17.07 -3.39
CA GLY A 97 -16.57 -15.96 -2.77
C GLY A 97 -15.74 -15.10 -1.80
N LYS A 98 -14.75 -15.71 -1.11
CA LYS A 98 -13.81 -15.01 -0.22
C LYS A 98 -12.69 -14.30 -0.98
N LEU A 99 -12.29 -14.86 -2.12
CA LEU A 99 -11.23 -14.32 -2.98
C LEU A 99 -11.69 -13.11 -3.79
N LEU A 100 -12.93 -13.15 -4.30
CA LEU A 100 -13.44 -12.15 -5.23
C LEU A 100 -13.35 -10.70 -4.73
N PRO A 101 -13.70 -10.36 -3.47
CA PRO A 101 -13.52 -9.00 -2.95
C PRO A 101 -12.06 -8.53 -2.98
N PHE A 102 -11.11 -9.43 -2.72
CA PHE A 102 -9.69 -9.12 -2.73
C PHE A 102 -9.17 -8.93 -4.16
N LEU A 103 -9.50 -9.84 -5.07
CA LEU A 103 -9.13 -9.72 -6.48
C LEU A 103 -9.78 -8.48 -7.11
N LEU A 104 -11.06 -8.21 -6.81
CA LEU A 104 -11.73 -6.99 -7.25
C LEU A 104 -10.98 -5.74 -6.80
N LEU A 105 -10.51 -5.67 -5.55
CA LEU A 105 -9.74 -4.52 -5.07
C LEU A 105 -8.43 -4.33 -5.85
N LEU A 106 -7.71 -5.41 -6.14
CA LEU A 106 -6.46 -5.34 -6.90
C LEU A 106 -6.68 -4.85 -8.33
N PHE A 107 -7.67 -5.40 -9.02
CA PHE A 107 -7.91 -5.07 -10.44
C PHE A 107 -8.67 -3.75 -10.61
N LEU A 108 -9.56 -3.40 -9.68
CA LEU A 108 -10.26 -2.11 -9.69
C LEU A 108 -9.28 -0.95 -9.56
N GLU A 109 -8.27 -1.10 -8.69
CA GLU A 109 -7.23 -0.08 -8.55
C GLU A 109 -6.47 0.12 -9.87
N LYS A 110 -6.04 -0.96 -10.54
CA LYS A 110 -5.37 -0.87 -11.84
C LYS A 110 -6.23 -0.23 -12.90
N TRP A 111 -7.51 -0.61 -12.97
CA TRP A 111 -8.45 -0.02 -13.91
C TRP A 111 -8.66 1.48 -13.67
N ILE A 112 -8.78 1.91 -12.41
CA ILE A 112 -8.86 3.34 -12.08
C ILE A 112 -7.57 4.06 -12.50
N THR A 113 -6.43 3.45 -12.20
CA THR A 113 -5.11 4.02 -12.53
C THR A 113 -4.92 4.18 -14.03
N GLU A 114 -5.34 3.22 -14.85
CA GLU A 114 -5.16 3.24 -16.30
C GLU A 114 -6.23 4.07 -17.03
N GLU A 115 -7.50 3.96 -16.66
CA GLU A 115 -8.58 4.60 -17.43
C GLU A 115 -8.94 6.01 -16.92
N LEU A 116 -8.79 6.29 -15.62
CA LEU A 116 -9.18 7.56 -15.03
C LEU A 116 -8.01 8.53 -14.82
N LEU A 117 -6.81 8.04 -14.49
CA LEU A 117 -5.67 8.92 -14.19
C LEU A 117 -5.00 9.45 -15.46
N ASP A 118 -5.07 8.74 -16.59
CA ASP A 118 -4.60 9.23 -17.89
C ASP A 118 -5.30 10.53 -18.30
N GLY A 119 -6.63 10.59 -18.13
CA GLY A 119 -7.41 11.80 -18.39
C GLY A 119 -7.03 12.95 -17.44
N ALA A 120 -6.71 12.62 -16.19
CA ALA A 120 -6.27 13.61 -15.20
C ALA A 120 -4.89 14.19 -15.55
N TYR A 121 -3.96 13.38 -16.07
CA TYR A 121 -2.64 13.86 -16.51
C TYR A 121 -2.75 14.96 -17.58
N GLY A 122 -3.58 14.73 -18.61
CA GLY A 122 -3.81 15.72 -19.66
C GLY A 122 -4.53 16.99 -19.18
N TRP A 123 -5.37 16.90 -18.14
CA TRP A 123 -6.01 18.07 -17.53
C TRP A 123 -5.04 18.86 -16.64
N ILE A 124 -4.27 18.21 -15.77
CA ILE A 124 -3.30 18.83 -14.86
C ILE A 124 -2.17 19.49 -15.66
N GLY A 125 -1.62 18.80 -16.65
CA GLY A 125 -0.52 19.34 -17.49
C GLY A 125 -0.89 20.63 -18.22
N ARG A 126 -2.16 20.84 -18.57
CA ARG A 126 -2.63 22.10 -19.17
C ARG A 126 -2.83 23.24 -18.16
N ARG A 127 -2.99 22.91 -16.87
CA ARG A 127 -3.29 23.88 -15.80
C ARG A 127 -2.04 24.46 -15.15
N PHE A 128 -0.94 23.71 -15.15
CA PHE A 128 0.32 24.10 -14.52
C PHE A 128 1.41 24.34 -15.56
N HIS A 129 1.96 25.56 -15.61
CA HIS A 129 3.08 25.90 -16.50
C HIS A 129 4.43 25.43 -15.94
N ASP A 130 4.58 25.31 -14.62
CA ASP A 130 5.76 24.75 -13.97
C ASP A 130 5.67 23.21 -13.95
N PRO A 131 6.61 22.48 -14.59
CA PRO A 131 6.62 21.02 -14.58
C PRO A 131 6.66 20.40 -13.18
N ARG A 132 7.32 21.04 -12.21
CA ARG A 132 7.39 20.55 -10.82
C ARG A 132 6.04 20.66 -10.13
N ALA A 133 5.32 21.76 -10.37
CA ALA A 133 3.97 21.94 -9.85
C ALA A 133 2.99 20.95 -10.48
N ALA A 134 3.11 20.70 -11.79
CA ALA A 134 2.32 19.71 -12.52
C ALA A 134 2.54 18.29 -11.97
N ASP A 135 3.80 17.86 -11.79
CA ASP A 135 4.14 16.56 -11.20
C ASP A 135 3.60 16.44 -9.76
N ALA A 136 3.79 17.46 -8.92
CA ALA A 136 3.30 17.45 -7.55
C ALA A 136 1.76 17.39 -7.48
N ALA A 137 1.06 18.14 -8.33
CA ALA A 137 -0.40 18.09 -8.44
C ALA A 137 -0.88 16.72 -8.93
N TYR A 138 -0.19 16.13 -9.92
CA TYR A 138 -0.49 14.78 -10.39
C TYR A 138 -0.32 13.75 -9.28
N ARG A 139 0.80 13.77 -8.54
CA ARG A 139 1.04 12.89 -7.38
C ARG A 139 0.00 13.06 -6.27
N LEU A 140 -0.44 14.29 -6.02
CA LEU A 140 -1.51 14.56 -5.07
C LEU A 140 -2.83 13.92 -5.54
N TRP A 141 -3.18 14.11 -6.80
CA TRP A 141 -4.38 13.54 -7.39
C TRP A 141 -4.37 12.01 -7.37
N THR A 142 -3.27 11.37 -7.78
CA THR A 142 -3.13 9.91 -7.75
C THR A 142 -3.15 9.38 -6.31
N GLY A 143 -2.53 10.07 -5.37
CA GLY A 143 -2.61 9.75 -3.94
C GLY A 143 -4.05 9.83 -3.40
N LEU A 144 -4.81 10.87 -3.77
CA LEU A 144 -6.23 10.98 -3.40
C LEU A 144 -7.09 9.88 -4.03
N ALA A 145 -6.86 9.55 -5.30
CA ALA A 145 -7.54 8.45 -5.98
C ALA A 145 -7.26 7.11 -5.27
N LEU A 146 -5.99 6.84 -4.94
CA LEU A 146 -5.60 5.64 -4.20
C LEU A 146 -6.19 5.61 -2.79
N ALA A 147 -6.25 6.76 -2.10
CA ALA A 147 -6.94 6.85 -0.82
C ALA A 147 -8.44 6.53 -0.95
N GLY A 148 -9.09 7.02 -2.01
CA GLY A 148 -10.47 6.69 -2.35
C GLY A 148 -10.68 5.19 -2.60
N VAL A 149 -9.79 4.57 -3.37
CA VAL A 149 -9.75 3.11 -3.56
C VAL A 149 -9.54 2.39 -2.24
N GLY A 150 -8.66 2.89 -1.37
CA GLY A 150 -8.44 2.35 -0.04
C GLY A 150 -9.70 2.39 0.83
N LEU A 151 -10.42 3.52 0.83
CA LEU A 151 -11.68 3.66 1.57
C LEU A 151 -12.76 2.72 1.01
N ALA A 152 -12.90 2.64 -0.32
CA ALA A 152 -13.81 1.70 -0.96
C ALA A 152 -13.42 0.24 -0.68
N GLY A 153 -12.13 -0.07 -0.69
CA GLY A 153 -11.55 -1.37 -0.36
C GLY A 153 -11.79 -1.77 1.09
N ALA A 154 -11.69 -0.84 2.04
CA ALA A 154 -12.08 -1.08 3.43
C ALA A 154 -13.56 -1.44 3.52
N LEU A 155 -14.40 -0.86 2.66
CA LEU A 155 -15.81 -1.22 2.59
C LEU A 155 -16.02 -2.61 1.97
N LEU A 156 -15.30 -2.92 0.90
CA LEU A 156 -15.39 -4.19 0.18
C LEU A 156 -14.88 -5.37 1.04
N LEU A 157 -13.75 -5.19 1.72
CA LEU A 157 -13.10 -6.18 2.57
C LEU A 157 -13.62 -6.14 4.02
N ARG A 158 -14.94 -6.27 4.17
CA ARG A 158 -15.64 -6.33 5.48
C ARG A 158 -14.93 -7.15 6.54
N PRO A 159 -14.41 -8.36 6.22
CA PRO A 159 -13.83 -9.22 7.23
C PRO A 159 -12.59 -8.63 7.92
N ILE A 160 -11.78 -7.81 7.22
CA ILE A 160 -10.56 -7.24 7.81
C ILE A 160 -10.79 -5.91 8.53
N ARG A 161 -11.98 -5.29 8.38
CA ARG A 161 -12.29 -3.99 9.00
C ARG A 161 -12.00 -3.94 10.51
N PRO A 162 -12.32 -4.95 11.34
CA PRO A 162 -12.01 -4.89 12.77
C PRO A 162 -10.50 -4.88 13.06
N ARG A 163 -9.69 -5.53 12.22
CA ARG A 163 -8.23 -5.47 12.32
C ARG A 163 -7.71 -4.11 11.87
N LEU A 164 -8.20 -3.60 10.75
CA LEU A 164 -7.83 -2.28 10.24
C LEU A 164 -8.18 -1.16 11.23
N ALA A 165 -9.39 -1.19 11.81
CA ALA A 165 -9.82 -0.24 12.84
C ALA A 165 -8.90 -0.24 14.06
N ARG A 166 -8.47 -1.42 14.52
CA ARG A 166 -7.48 -1.54 15.61
C ARG A 166 -6.14 -0.93 15.23
N LEU A 167 -5.66 -1.17 14.00
CA LEU A 167 -4.40 -0.61 13.51
C LEU A 167 -4.44 0.93 13.37
N LEU A 168 -5.65 1.50 13.23
CA LEU A 168 -5.95 2.93 13.09
C LEU A 168 -6.63 3.52 14.35
N GLU A 169 -6.47 2.90 15.52
CA GLU A 169 -6.99 3.49 16.76
C GLU A 169 -6.34 4.87 17.00
N PRO A 170 -7.10 5.94 17.29
CA PRO A 170 -6.56 7.30 17.44
C PRO A 170 -5.44 7.42 18.47
N ILE A 171 -5.51 6.64 19.56
CA ILE A 171 -4.46 6.61 20.60
C ILE A 171 -3.08 6.18 20.04
N ARG A 172 -3.06 5.43 18.94
CA ARG A 172 -1.82 5.00 18.27
C ARG A 172 -1.14 6.13 17.52
N LEU A 173 -1.88 7.16 17.08
CA LEU A 173 -1.31 8.31 16.38
C LEU A 173 -0.31 9.06 17.27
N GLY A 174 -0.67 9.32 18.53
CA GLY A 174 0.23 9.98 19.49
C GLY A 174 1.54 9.19 19.68
N SER A 175 1.45 7.86 19.80
CA SER A 175 2.64 7.00 19.91
C SER A 175 3.46 6.97 18.61
N ALA A 176 2.82 7.03 17.45
CA ALA A 176 3.49 7.09 16.15
C ALA A 176 4.27 8.40 16.01
N LEU A 177 3.62 9.53 16.32
CA LEU A 177 4.24 10.87 16.27
C LEU A 177 5.40 10.98 17.26
N ALA A 178 5.24 10.49 18.49
CA ALA A 178 6.30 10.52 19.50
C ALA A 178 7.51 9.67 19.08
N LEU A 179 7.28 8.46 18.59
CA LEU A 179 8.34 7.57 18.14
C LEU A 179 9.06 8.14 16.92
N LEU A 180 8.31 8.58 15.90
CA LEU A 180 8.88 9.16 14.70
C LEU A 180 9.64 10.46 14.99
N GLY A 181 9.06 11.35 15.80
CA GLY A 181 9.69 12.59 16.22
C GLY A 181 10.98 12.33 17.00
N GLY A 182 10.99 11.36 17.91
CA GLY A 182 12.20 10.93 18.62
C GLY A 182 13.26 10.34 17.68
N SER A 183 12.87 9.51 16.71
CA SER A 183 13.78 8.96 15.71
C SER A 183 14.37 10.04 14.81
N LEU A 184 13.56 11.02 14.38
CA LEU A 184 14.02 12.17 13.60
C LEU A 184 14.97 13.05 14.40
N ALA A 185 14.63 13.34 15.66
CA ALA A 185 15.50 14.12 16.54
C ALA A 185 16.85 13.44 16.73
N ALA A 186 16.88 12.12 16.97
CA ALA A 186 18.12 11.34 17.08
C ALA A 186 18.93 11.36 15.77
N LEU A 187 18.24 11.19 14.63
CA LEU A 187 18.84 11.19 13.29
C LEU A 187 19.46 12.54 12.92
N ILE A 188 18.87 13.64 13.37
CA ILE A 188 19.35 15.00 13.10
C ILE A 188 20.43 15.41 14.12
N ALA A 189 20.27 15.06 15.40
CA ALA A 189 21.18 15.47 16.47
C ALA A 189 22.60 14.94 16.27
N LEU A 190 22.76 13.71 15.77
CA LEU A 190 24.09 13.12 15.53
C LEU A 190 24.91 13.92 14.49
N PRO A 191 24.43 14.12 13.24
CA PRO A 191 25.14 14.93 12.27
C PRO A 191 25.22 16.42 12.65
N ALA A 192 24.23 16.97 13.35
CA ALA A 192 24.32 18.34 13.87
C ALA A 192 25.43 18.50 14.92
N ALA A 193 25.61 17.51 15.80
CA ALA A 193 26.70 17.52 16.78
C ALA A 193 28.08 17.40 16.11
N VAL A 194 28.21 16.54 15.09
CA VAL A 194 29.45 16.43 14.30
C VAL A 194 29.77 17.75 13.61
N GLY A 195 28.81 18.36 12.89
CA GLY A 195 29.02 19.65 12.21
C GLY A 195 29.33 20.80 13.19
N ALA A 196 28.76 20.78 14.41
CA ALA A 196 29.10 21.76 15.43
C ALA A 196 30.54 21.61 15.94
N LEU A 197 31.03 20.37 16.08
CA LEU A 197 32.42 20.09 16.47
C LEU A 197 33.42 20.46 15.36
N GLU A 198 33.02 20.40 14.10
CA GLU A 198 33.83 20.75 12.93
C GLU A 198 33.86 22.26 12.61
N GLY A 199 33.26 23.10 13.45
CA GLY A 199 33.36 24.55 13.35
C GLY A 199 32.30 25.25 12.49
N GLY A 200 31.24 24.55 12.09
CA GLY A 200 30.12 25.19 11.40
C GLY A 200 28.98 24.23 11.03
N LEU A 201 27.75 24.53 11.48
CA LEU A 201 26.55 23.81 11.08
C LEU A 201 25.86 24.53 9.93
N HIS A 202 25.88 23.93 8.74
CA HIS A 202 25.12 24.39 7.59
C HIS A 202 23.92 23.47 7.36
N TRP A 203 22.84 24.03 6.82
CA TRP A 203 21.62 23.30 6.51
C TRP A 203 21.31 23.40 5.02
N THR A 204 20.82 22.30 4.46
CA THR A 204 20.28 22.31 3.11
C THR A 204 19.04 23.20 3.06
N ARG A 205 18.88 23.91 1.94
CA ARG A 205 17.62 24.59 1.63
C ARG A 205 16.71 23.61 0.89
N PRO A 206 15.40 23.59 1.19
CA PRO A 206 14.46 22.78 0.43
C PRO A 206 14.53 23.13 -1.06
N ALA A 207 14.41 22.12 -1.93
CA ALA A 207 14.48 22.30 -3.39
C ALA A 207 13.32 23.14 -3.98
N ALA A 208 12.26 23.33 -3.20
CA ALA A 208 11.10 24.15 -3.53
C ALA A 208 10.88 25.22 -2.44
N ALA A 209 10.26 26.34 -2.79
CA ALA A 209 9.92 27.41 -1.85
C ALA A 209 8.45 27.84 -2.00
N GLY A 210 7.92 28.48 -0.95
CA GLY A 210 6.57 29.06 -0.96
C GLY A 210 5.47 28.04 -1.24
N ALA A 211 4.55 28.40 -2.13
CA ALA A 211 3.40 27.56 -2.48
C ALA A 211 3.78 26.21 -3.12
N LEU A 212 4.87 26.17 -3.90
CA LEU A 212 5.34 24.93 -4.51
C LEU A 212 5.83 23.94 -3.44
N LEU A 213 6.53 24.41 -2.40
CA LEU A 213 6.98 23.55 -1.31
C LEU A 213 5.78 22.88 -0.62
N TRP A 214 4.72 23.63 -0.33
CA TRP A 214 3.50 23.09 0.25
C TRP A 214 2.84 22.06 -0.65
N LEU A 215 2.73 22.33 -1.95
CA LEU A 215 2.15 21.38 -2.90
C LEU A 215 2.94 20.07 -2.97
N VAL A 216 4.27 20.15 -3.06
CA VAL A 216 5.15 18.96 -3.05
C VAL A 216 5.05 18.23 -1.71
N ALA A 217 5.09 18.93 -0.57
CA ALA A 217 5.00 18.30 0.73
C ALA A 217 3.66 17.59 0.94
N SER A 218 2.55 18.24 0.58
CA SER A 218 1.20 17.67 0.67
C SER A 218 1.01 16.48 -0.27
N SER A 219 1.57 16.53 -1.49
CA SER A 219 1.46 15.41 -2.43
C SER A 219 2.16 14.16 -1.89
N GLN A 220 3.37 14.32 -1.33
CA GLN A 220 4.12 13.21 -0.73
C GLN A 220 3.46 12.65 0.54
N LEU A 221 2.86 13.52 1.36
CA LEU A 221 2.08 13.13 2.54
C LEU A 221 0.85 12.29 2.16
N VAL A 222 0.02 12.82 1.26
CA VAL A 222 -1.21 12.13 0.83
C VAL A 222 -0.86 10.81 0.16
N ARG A 223 0.14 10.80 -0.72
CA ARG A 223 0.60 9.60 -1.41
C ARG A 223 1.14 8.55 -0.43
N GLY A 224 2.04 8.94 0.49
CA GLY A 224 2.59 8.02 1.49
C GLY A 224 1.51 7.43 2.40
N ILE A 225 0.54 8.24 2.84
CA ILE A 225 -0.61 7.75 3.62
C ILE A 225 -1.46 6.77 2.79
N ALA A 226 -1.78 7.13 1.55
CA ALA A 226 -2.64 6.34 0.68
C ALA A 226 -2.01 4.99 0.32
N GLU A 227 -0.72 4.98 -0.04
CA GLU A 227 0.04 3.77 -0.34
C GLU A 227 0.08 2.85 0.88
N GLU A 228 0.37 3.36 2.08
CA GLU A 228 0.40 2.51 3.27
C GLU A 228 -0.99 2.02 3.70
N LEU A 229 -2.04 2.84 3.55
CA LEU A 229 -3.41 2.39 3.76
C LEU A 229 -3.77 1.24 2.81
N TYR A 230 -3.42 1.38 1.54
CA TYR A 230 -3.74 0.42 0.50
C TYR A 230 -2.90 -0.86 0.61
N TYR A 231 -1.57 -0.77 0.49
CA TYR A 231 -0.69 -1.94 0.46
C TYR A 231 -0.60 -2.63 1.82
N ARG A 232 -0.35 -1.88 2.90
CA ARG A 232 -0.06 -2.46 4.22
C ARG A 232 -1.33 -2.62 5.04
N GLY A 233 -2.20 -1.61 5.02
CA GLY A 233 -3.50 -1.64 5.69
C GLY A 233 -4.44 -2.69 5.10
N LEU A 234 -4.67 -2.66 3.78
CA LEU A 234 -5.66 -3.53 3.12
C LEU A 234 -5.06 -4.79 2.54
N ILE A 235 -4.15 -4.67 1.56
CA ILE A 235 -3.68 -5.84 0.79
C ILE A 235 -2.93 -6.81 1.70
N GLN A 236 -1.92 -6.35 2.46
CA GLN A 236 -1.13 -7.21 3.34
C GLN A 236 -2.02 -7.87 4.41
N THR A 237 -2.91 -7.11 5.03
CA THR A 237 -3.81 -7.64 6.06
C THR A 237 -4.82 -8.66 5.49
N ALA A 238 -5.41 -8.37 4.33
CA ALA A 238 -6.31 -9.29 3.65
C ALA A 238 -5.59 -10.56 3.21
N LEU A 239 -4.45 -10.42 2.54
CA LEU A 239 -3.65 -11.53 2.06
C LEU A 239 -3.19 -12.42 3.20
N ALA A 240 -2.64 -11.85 4.29
CA ALA A 240 -2.22 -12.65 5.45
C ALA A 240 -3.37 -13.49 6.01
N ARG A 241 -4.59 -12.94 6.03
CA ARG A 241 -5.77 -13.68 6.46
C ARG A 241 -6.22 -14.74 5.46
N LEU A 242 -6.24 -14.42 4.16
CA LEU A 242 -6.63 -15.36 3.10
C LEU A 242 -5.64 -16.53 3.01
N LEU A 243 -4.34 -16.27 3.20
CA LEU A 243 -3.29 -17.30 3.27
C LEU A 243 -3.43 -18.18 4.51
N ALA A 244 -3.81 -17.61 5.66
CA ALA A 244 -4.10 -18.42 6.83
C ALA A 244 -5.29 -19.38 6.58
N GLU A 245 -6.36 -18.88 5.95
CA GLU A 245 -7.52 -19.68 5.52
C GLU A 245 -7.23 -20.62 4.34
N SER A 246 -6.15 -20.43 3.59
CA SER A 246 -5.77 -21.40 2.55
C SER A 246 -5.11 -22.64 3.15
N GLY A 247 -4.81 -22.67 4.45
CA GLY A 247 -4.20 -23.82 5.14
C GLY A 247 -2.76 -23.60 5.60
N LEU A 248 -2.18 -22.40 5.43
CA LEU A 248 -0.86 -22.07 5.98
C LEU A 248 -0.89 -21.80 7.50
N GLY A 249 -2.08 -21.71 8.09
CA GLY A 249 -2.29 -21.39 9.49
C GLY A 249 -2.04 -19.91 9.81
N GLU A 250 -2.53 -19.44 10.96
CA GLU A 250 -2.47 -18.03 11.39
C GLU A 250 -1.08 -17.55 11.87
N GLY A 251 -0.07 -18.36 11.59
CA GLY A 251 1.26 -18.23 12.11
C GLY A 251 2.10 -17.17 11.40
N ARG A 252 3.40 -17.22 11.71
CA ARG A 252 4.43 -16.44 11.02
C ARG A 252 4.46 -16.67 9.50
N PRO A 253 4.26 -17.89 8.95
CA PRO A 253 4.37 -18.13 7.51
C PRO A 253 3.42 -17.28 6.66
N ALA A 254 2.12 -17.24 6.98
CA ALA A 254 1.15 -16.45 6.23
C ALA A 254 1.47 -14.95 6.24
N ARG A 255 1.92 -14.42 7.38
CA ARG A 255 2.37 -13.02 7.50
C ARG A 255 3.63 -12.75 6.70
N THR A 256 4.63 -13.62 6.78
CA THR A 256 5.89 -13.48 6.03
C THR A 256 5.65 -13.51 4.53
N ILE A 257 4.83 -14.45 4.04
CA ILE A 257 4.46 -14.52 2.62
C ILE A 257 3.68 -13.26 2.22
N ALA A 258 2.77 -12.78 3.07
CA ALA A 258 2.02 -11.57 2.77
C ALA A 258 2.91 -10.33 2.66
N ILE A 259 3.86 -10.15 3.58
CA ILE A 259 4.87 -9.08 3.52
C ILE A 259 5.67 -9.21 2.22
N GLY A 260 6.19 -10.41 1.92
CA GLY A 260 6.98 -10.64 0.71
C GLY A 260 6.22 -10.33 -0.57
N ALA A 261 5.01 -10.87 -0.73
CA ALA A 261 4.18 -10.68 -1.92
C ALA A 261 3.79 -9.22 -2.14
N VAL A 262 3.38 -8.52 -1.07
CA VAL A 262 3.04 -7.10 -1.16
C VAL A 262 4.27 -6.24 -1.43
N SER A 263 5.43 -6.59 -0.87
CA SER A 263 6.68 -5.85 -1.12
C SER A 263 7.15 -6.02 -2.55
N VAL A 264 7.03 -7.23 -3.12
CA VAL A 264 7.31 -7.48 -4.54
C VAL A 264 6.36 -6.69 -5.43
N GLY A 265 5.04 -6.77 -5.17
CA GLY A 265 4.06 -6.00 -5.96
C GLY A 265 4.32 -4.50 -5.88
N PHE A 266 4.54 -3.98 -4.68
CA PHE A 266 4.91 -2.57 -4.45
C PHE A 266 6.18 -2.17 -5.21
N ALA A 267 7.22 -3.01 -5.19
CA ALA A 267 8.48 -2.72 -5.88
C ALA A 267 8.34 -2.73 -7.40
N VAL A 268 7.57 -3.67 -7.96
CA VAL A 268 7.25 -3.73 -9.41
C VAL A 268 6.56 -2.45 -9.86
N GLU A 269 5.63 -1.92 -9.06
CA GLU A 269 4.91 -0.68 -9.38
C GLU A 269 5.76 0.59 -9.33
N HIS A 270 6.97 0.51 -8.76
CA HIS A 270 7.91 1.64 -8.67
C HIS A 270 9.09 1.50 -9.64
N ILE A 271 9.09 0.48 -10.49
CA ILE A 271 10.07 0.40 -11.58
C ILE A 271 9.76 1.51 -12.58
N ASP A 272 10.75 2.35 -12.85
CA ASP A 272 10.71 3.26 -13.98
C ASP A 272 10.95 2.45 -15.27
N PRO A 273 9.94 2.30 -16.16
CA PRO A 273 10.10 1.52 -17.38
C PRO A 273 11.10 2.12 -18.37
N SER A 274 11.48 3.39 -18.19
CA SER A 274 12.48 4.08 -19.02
C SER A 274 13.91 3.96 -18.50
N ALA A 275 14.10 3.47 -17.27
CA ALA A 275 15.43 3.31 -16.69
C ALA A 275 16.17 2.11 -17.31
N ASP A 276 17.48 2.26 -17.51
CA ASP A 276 18.33 1.14 -17.87
C ASP A 276 18.48 0.14 -16.70
N LEU A 277 19.01 -1.05 -16.96
CA LEU A 277 19.17 -2.07 -15.91
C LEU A 277 20.05 -1.59 -14.74
N ARG A 278 21.00 -0.70 -14.99
CA ARG A 278 21.92 -0.18 -13.97
C ARG A 278 21.20 0.76 -12.99
N GLY A 279 20.23 1.53 -13.46
CA GLY A 279 19.36 2.35 -12.61
C GLY A 279 18.18 1.58 -12.02
N ALA A 280 17.57 0.68 -12.80
CA ALA A 280 16.36 -0.04 -12.41
C ALA A 280 16.60 -1.03 -11.27
N VAL A 281 17.70 -1.80 -11.30
CA VAL A 281 17.96 -2.86 -10.30
C VAL A 281 18.18 -2.29 -8.88
N PRO A 282 19.02 -1.27 -8.65
CA PRO A 282 19.17 -0.68 -7.32
C PRO A 282 17.87 -0.06 -6.80
N SER A 283 17.10 0.63 -7.66
CA SER A 283 15.80 1.18 -7.30
C SER A 283 14.82 0.08 -6.87
N LEU A 284 14.72 -0.98 -7.67
CA LEU A 284 13.88 -2.14 -7.36
C LEU A 284 14.25 -2.77 -6.02
N LEU A 285 15.55 -3.02 -5.79
CA LEU A 285 16.04 -3.60 -4.54
C LEU A 285 15.76 -2.67 -3.35
N PHE A 286 15.98 -1.37 -3.51
CA PHE A 286 15.67 -0.38 -2.48
C PHE A 286 14.17 -0.41 -2.12
N VAL A 287 13.28 -0.33 -3.10
CA VAL A 287 11.83 -0.32 -2.88
C VAL A 287 11.35 -1.66 -2.30
N LEU A 288 11.90 -2.78 -2.76
CA LEU A 288 11.58 -4.11 -2.23
C LEU A 288 11.96 -4.23 -0.75
N VAL A 289 13.20 -3.87 -0.40
CA VAL A 289 13.70 -3.94 0.98
C VAL A 289 12.95 -2.96 1.86
N PHE A 290 12.77 -1.72 1.41
CA PHE A 290 12.00 -0.72 2.14
C PHE A 290 10.56 -1.17 2.35
N GLY A 291 9.92 -1.72 1.32
CA GLY A 291 8.56 -2.23 1.41
C GLY A 291 8.43 -3.40 2.40
N ALA A 292 9.42 -4.29 2.44
CA ALA A 292 9.47 -5.38 3.41
C ALA A 292 9.67 -4.85 4.85
N LEU A 293 10.53 -3.85 5.03
CA LEU A 293 10.75 -3.18 6.31
C LEU A 293 9.46 -2.52 6.83
N LEU A 294 8.70 -1.83 5.97
CA LEU A 294 7.40 -1.28 6.34
C LEU A 294 6.38 -2.37 6.71
N GLY A 295 6.37 -3.49 5.98
CA GLY A 295 5.51 -4.63 6.30
C GLY A 295 5.84 -5.27 7.65
N VAL A 296 7.13 -5.43 7.97
CA VAL A 296 7.61 -5.90 9.28
C VAL A 296 7.31 -4.87 10.37
N LEU A 297 7.48 -3.58 10.08
CA LEU A 297 7.15 -2.49 11.00
C LEU A 297 5.68 -2.51 11.37
N LEU A 298 4.78 -2.76 10.41
CA LEU A 298 3.35 -2.92 10.69
C LEU A 298 3.10 -4.08 11.66
N GLU A 299 3.64 -5.27 11.38
CA GLU A 299 3.38 -6.46 12.21
C GLU A 299 3.99 -6.35 13.61
N THR A 300 5.13 -5.68 13.75
CA THR A 300 5.82 -5.50 15.04
C THR A 300 5.24 -4.39 15.89
N SER A 301 4.88 -3.25 15.28
CA SER A 301 4.30 -2.10 16.01
C SER A 301 2.78 -2.19 16.18
N ARG A 302 2.09 -2.94 15.30
CA ARG A 302 0.63 -2.93 15.15
C ARG A 302 0.06 -1.52 15.02
N ASN A 303 0.79 -0.62 14.37
CA ASN A 303 0.44 0.79 14.28
C ASN A 303 0.56 1.27 12.83
N LEU A 304 -0.56 1.38 12.12
CA LEU A 304 -0.54 1.77 10.71
C LEU A 304 -0.19 3.26 10.53
N TYR A 305 -0.52 4.12 11.49
CA TYR A 305 -0.10 5.53 11.47
C TYR A 305 1.43 5.67 11.46
N LEU A 306 2.13 4.84 12.24
CA LEU A 306 3.60 4.86 12.25
C LEU A 306 4.16 4.53 10.87
N VAL A 307 3.63 3.50 10.21
CA VAL A 307 4.08 3.10 8.86
C VAL A 307 3.81 4.20 7.84
N MET A 308 2.60 4.78 7.84
CA MET A 308 2.20 5.91 6.99
C MET A 308 3.12 7.12 7.16
N LEU A 309 3.42 7.49 8.40
CA LEU A 309 4.25 8.66 8.71
C LEU A 309 5.73 8.40 8.38
N VAL A 310 6.25 7.21 8.64
CA VAL A 310 7.61 6.83 8.23
C VAL A 310 7.73 6.90 6.71
N HIS A 311 6.79 6.31 5.97
CA HIS A 311 6.81 6.38 4.51
C HIS A 311 6.72 7.84 4.01
N THR A 312 5.85 8.65 4.61
CA THR A 312 5.76 10.08 4.27
C THR A 312 7.09 10.80 4.48
N VAL A 313 7.76 10.57 5.61
CA VAL A 313 9.06 11.19 5.91
C VAL A 313 10.13 10.74 4.92
N VAL A 314 10.14 9.46 4.53
CA VAL A 314 11.02 8.96 3.47
C VAL A 314 10.74 9.66 2.14
N ASN A 315 9.47 9.82 1.77
CA ASN A 315 9.10 10.56 0.56
C ASN A 315 9.55 12.02 0.61
N TRP A 316 9.43 12.68 1.76
CA TRP A 316 9.93 14.05 1.95
C TRP A 316 11.46 14.13 1.89
N ALA A 317 12.17 13.14 2.44
CA ALA A 317 13.63 13.07 2.36
C ALA A 317 14.10 12.88 0.92
N VAL A 318 13.52 11.92 0.19
CA VAL A 318 13.84 11.64 -1.21
C VAL A 318 13.48 12.83 -2.12
N ALA A 319 12.39 13.54 -1.80
CA ALA A 319 11.99 14.76 -2.53
C ALA A 319 12.79 16.01 -2.15
N GLY A 320 13.78 15.92 -1.24
CA GLY A 320 14.59 17.07 -0.81
C GLY A 320 13.79 18.16 -0.10
N ILE A 321 12.72 17.79 0.60
CA ILE A 321 11.84 18.69 1.35
C ILE A 321 12.35 18.88 2.77
N LEU A 322 12.87 17.81 3.37
CA LEU A 322 13.36 17.87 4.75
C LEU A 322 14.66 18.67 4.80
N PRO A 323 14.78 19.64 5.72
CA PRO A 323 16.05 20.26 6.02
C PRO A 323 16.99 19.19 6.60
N ALA A 324 18.20 19.11 6.06
CA ALA A 324 19.24 18.20 6.52
C ALA A 324 20.53 18.99 6.76
N PRO A 325 21.40 18.55 7.67
CA PRO A 325 22.76 19.07 7.76
C PRO A 325 23.44 18.98 6.40
N ALA A 326 24.12 20.04 6.00
CA ALA A 326 24.78 20.14 4.70
C ALA A 326 26.29 19.91 4.82
N ASP A 327 26.88 19.30 3.79
CA ASP A 327 28.32 19.24 3.60
C ASP A 327 28.88 20.58 3.08
N GLN A 328 30.21 20.64 2.89
CA GLN A 328 30.88 21.84 2.39
C GLN A 328 30.47 22.23 0.95
N ALA A 329 29.91 21.29 0.18
CA ALA A 329 29.38 21.55 -1.15
C ALA A 329 27.91 22.02 -1.13
N GLY A 330 27.29 22.13 0.05
CA GLY A 330 25.90 22.51 0.23
C GLY A 330 24.89 21.38 -0.04
N GLY A 331 25.39 20.16 -0.26
CA GLY A 331 24.58 18.94 -0.41
C GLY A 331 24.22 18.34 0.95
N PRO A 332 23.24 17.42 1.03
CA PRO A 332 22.91 16.76 2.29
C PRO A 332 24.07 15.88 2.76
N LEU A 333 24.48 16.04 4.02
CA LEU A 333 25.57 15.29 4.65
C LEU A 333 25.33 13.76 4.62
N LEU A 334 24.06 13.35 4.69
CA LEU A 334 23.64 11.97 4.49
C LEU A 334 22.85 11.85 3.18
N PRO A 335 23.31 11.02 2.23
CA PRO A 335 22.53 10.69 1.05
C PRO A 335 21.18 10.03 1.42
N PRO A 336 20.18 10.04 0.53
CA PRO A 336 18.82 9.56 0.85
C PRO A 336 18.77 8.11 1.34
N VAL A 337 19.54 7.19 0.76
CA VAL A 337 19.51 5.77 1.14
C VAL A 337 20.04 5.54 2.57
N PRO A 338 21.24 6.02 2.95
CA PRO A 338 21.71 6.01 4.34
C PRO A 338 20.73 6.67 5.32
N PHE A 339 20.12 7.81 4.95
CA PHE A 339 19.12 8.48 5.78
C PHE A 339 17.93 7.56 6.08
N VAL A 340 17.38 6.90 5.05
CA VAL A 340 16.24 5.97 5.20
C VAL A 340 16.62 4.78 6.09
N LEU A 341 17.80 4.20 5.90
CA LEU A 341 18.26 3.07 6.71
C LEU A 341 18.41 3.45 8.19
N LEU A 342 19.00 4.62 8.48
CA LEU A 342 19.16 5.10 9.86
C LEU A 342 17.80 5.44 10.49
N LEU A 343 16.92 6.13 9.76
CA LEU A 343 15.56 6.42 10.22
C LEU A 343 14.84 5.13 10.62
N VAL A 344 14.83 4.14 9.72
CA VAL A 344 14.17 2.85 9.96
C VAL A 344 14.82 2.14 11.16
N THR A 345 16.14 2.18 11.29
CA THR A 345 16.87 1.61 12.44
C THR A 345 16.43 2.24 13.76
N PHE A 346 16.38 3.57 13.84
CA PHE A 346 15.93 4.27 15.05
C PHE A 346 14.47 3.97 15.37
N VAL A 347 13.60 3.90 14.37
CA VAL A 347 12.19 3.55 14.55
C VAL A 347 12.05 2.13 15.09
N PHE A 348 12.72 1.14 14.50
CA PHE A 348 12.71 -0.25 14.99
C PHE A 348 13.30 -0.36 16.40
N GLY A 349 14.42 0.32 16.67
CA GLY A 349 15.02 0.37 18.01
C GLY A 349 14.04 0.90 19.05
N GLY A 350 13.31 1.97 18.72
CA GLY A 350 12.28 2.52 19.61
C GLY A 350 11.04 1.64 19.76
N VAL A 351 10.61 0.92 18.72
CA VAL A 351 9.55 -0.11 18.83
C VAL A 351 9.99 -1.21 19.80
N VAL A 352 11.21 -1.75 19.64
CA VAL A 352 11.76 -2.80 20.51
C VAL A 352 11.89 -2.32 21.94
N ALA A 353 12.41 -1.11 22.15
CA ALA A 353 12.54 -0.51 23.49
C ALA A 353 11.17 -0.32 24.16
N SER A 354 10.16 0.12 23.41
CA SER A 354 8.80 0.31 23.90
C SER A 354 8.15 -1.01 24.33
N HIS A 355 8.37 -2.08 23.57
CA HIS A 355 7.88 -3.43 23.93
C HIS A 355 8.53 -3.96 25.20
N ARG A 356 9.86 -3.80 25.35
CA ARG A 356 10.58 -4.25 26.57
C ARG A 356 10.07 -3.55 27.84
N ARG A 357 9.72 -2.26 27.76
CA ARG A 357 9.23 -1.48 28.91
C ARG A 357 7.81 -1.85 29.35
N ARG A 358 6.99 -2.42 28.45
CA ARG A 358 5.60 -2.80 28.75
C ARG A 358 5.46 -4.24 29.28
N GLY A 359 6.57 -4.95 29.46
CA GLY A 359 6.58 -6.38 29.75
C GLY A 359 6.16 -7.19 28.53
N PHE A 360 6.78 -8.34 28.31
CA PHE A 360 6.22 -9.34 27.40
C PHE A 360 4.93 -9.85 28.05
N ALA A 361 3.79 -9.28 27.68
CA ALA A 361 2.47 -9.80 27.99
C ALA A 361 2.08 -10.87 26.98
#